data_AF-A0A538P5G9-F1
#
_entry.id   AF-A0A538P5G9-F1
#
_cell.length_a   1.000
_cell.length_b   1.000
_cell.length_c   1.000
_cell.angle_alpha   90.00
_cell.angle_beta   90.00
_cell.angle_gamma   90.00
#
_symmetry.space_group_name_H-M   'P 1'
#
loop_
_entity.id
_entity.type
_entity.pdbx_description
1 polymer ?
#
loop_
_entity_poly.entity_id
_entity_poly.type
_entity_poly.pdbx_seq_one_letter_code
_entity_poly.pdbx_strand_id
1 'polypeptide(L)'
;MKLVRREGEAFVFDLGKREERLLIEVLKLYPLVPTTHHRVSQTADPGRGAEFQKLLEETLAERQRQNKQQLLAMLKDPQRFKQTAGGGCRLTLTPSQIEWLLQVVNDIRVGSWLVLGQPDEKKGKPIELNNENARYYAAMEFCGYLQLALLDAFERQN
;
A
#
# COMPACT_ATOMS: atom_id res chain seq x y z
N MET A 1 1.48 15.04 -0.75
CA MET A 1 0.41 14.61 -1.66
C MET A 1 -0.85 15.37 -1.30
N LYS A 2 -1.41 16.12 -2.26
CA LYS A 2 -2.62 16.92 -2.04
C LYS A 2 -3.57 16.74 -3.21
N LEU A 3 -4.85 16.53 -2.95
CA LEU A 3 -5.88 16.58 -3.99
C LEU A 3 -5.98 18.02 -4.52
N VAL A 4 -5.72 18.21 -5.82
CA VAL A 4 -5.78 19.51 -6.49
C VAL A 4 -7.14 19.77 -7.10
N ARG A 5 -7.65 18.78 -7.81
CA ARG A 5 -8.91 18.87 -8.53
C ARG A 5 -9.45 17.49 -8.85
N ARG A 6 -10.71 17.49 -9.24
CA ARG A 6 -11.40 16.33 -9.81
C ARG A 6 -11.65 16.60 -11.28
N GLU A 7 -11.34 15.63 -12.13
CA GLU A 7 -11.58 15.67 -13.58
C GLU A 7 -12.57 14.56 -13.93
N GLY A 8 -13.87 14.89 -13.90
CA GLY A 8 -14.94 13.90 -13.96
C GLY A 8 -14.85 12.92 -12.78
N GLU A 9 -14.74 11.62 -13.08
CA GLU A 9 -14.55 10.57 -12.08
C GLU A 9 -13.12 10.47 -11.55
N ALA A 10 -12.15 11.15 -12.16
CA ALA A 10 -10.74 11.04 -11.78
C ALA A 10 -10.32 12.06 -10.71
N PHE A 11 -9.49 11.62 -9.79
CA PHE A 11 -8.85 12.41 -8.76
C PHE A 11 -7.43 12.79 -9.20
N VAL A 12 -7.09 14.07 -9.14
CA VAL A 12 -5.77 14.57 -9.52
C VAL A 12 -5.04 15.07 -8.28
N PHE A 13 -3.97 14.37 -7.92
CA PHE A 13 -3.10 14.69 -6.80
C PHE A 13 -1.83 15.40 -7.27
N ASP A 14 -1.37 16.40 -6.53
CA ASP A 14 -0.04 16.98 -6.68
C ASP A 14 0.92 16.31 -5.71
N LEU A 15 2.08 15.93 -6.24
CA LEU A 15 3.19 15.37 -5.48
C LEU A 15 4.44 16.22 -5.72
N GLY A 16 5.07 16.65 -4.64
CA GLY A 16 6.38 17.26 -4.74
C GLY A 16 7.44 16.24 -5.21
N LYS A 17 8.56 16.72 -5.75
CA LYS A 17 9.67 15.87 -6.26
C LYS A 17 10.15 14.80 -5.28
N ARG A 18 10.23 15.15 -3.98
CA ARG A 18 10.64 14.22 -2.92
C ARG A 18 9.56 13.17 -2.64
N GLU A 19 8.29 13.58 -2.65
CA GLU A 19 7.16 12.69 -2.40
C GLU A 19 6.95 11.70 -3.54
N GLU A 20 7.08 12.15 -4.80
CA GLU A 20 7.05 11.28 -5.98
C GLU A 20 8.11 10.19 -5.87
N ARG A 21 9.36 10.58 -5.59
CA ARG A 21 10.46 9.62 -5.43
C ARG A 21 10.17 8.63 -4.31
N LEU A 22 9.72 9.12 -3.15
CA LEU A 22 9.41 8.28 -2.01
C LEU A 22 8.25 7.32 -2.31
N LEU A 23 7.19 7.78 -2.97
CA LEU A 23 6.09 6.94 -3.42
C LEU A 23 6.56 5.81 -4.32
N ILE A 24 7.38 6.11 -5.33
CA ILE A 24 7.92 5.09 -6.23
C ILE A 24 8.78 4.07 -5.46
N GLU A 25 9.66 4.52 -4.56
CA GLU A 25 10.51 3.62 -3.77
C GLU A 25 9.70 2.76 -2.79
N VAL A 26 8.69 3.32 -2.13
CA VAL A 26 7.80 2.57 -1.23
C VAL A 26 6.98 1.55 -2.01
N LEU A 27 6.43 1.91 -3.16
CA LEU A 27 5.64 0.98 -3.99
C LEU A 27 6.48 -0.20 -4.50
N LYS A 28 7.78 -0.02 -4.74
CA LYS A 28 8.69 -1.13 -5.11
C LYS A 28 8.87 -2.19 -4.03
N LEU A 29 8.51 -1.90 -2.77
CA LEU A 29 8.56 -2.88 -1.70
C LEU A 29 7.48 -3.95 -1.82
N TYR A 30 6.42 -3.71 -2.58
CA TYR A 30 5.31 -4.64 -2.71
C TYR A 30 5.66 -5.93 -3.48
N PRO A 31 5.18 -7.11 -3.05
CA PRO A 31 4.44 -7.38 -1.80
C PRO A 31 5.38 -7.59 -0.61
N LEU A 32 4.95 -7.20 0.59
CA LEU A 32 5.73 -7.42 1.83
C LEU A 32 5.10 -8.42 2.80
N VAL A 33 3.78 -8.63 2.75
CA VAL A 33 3.12 -9.58 3.66
C VAL A 33 3.25 -11.00 3.11
N PRO A 34 3.81 -11.96 3.86
CA PRO A 34 3.78 -13.37 3.47
C PRO A 34 2.35 -13.88 3.40
N THR A 35 2.01 -14.68 2.38
CA THR A 35 0.66 -15.28 2.26
C THR A 35 0.30 -16.17 3.45
N THR A 36 1.31 -16.78 4.07
CA THR A 36 1.22 -17.60 5.29
C THR A 36 0.99 -16.79 6.57
N HIS A 37 1.06 -15.45 6.51
CA HIS A 37 0.77 -14.60 7.67
C HIS A 37 -0.71 -14.69 8.08
N HIS A 38 -1.60 -14.88 7.10
CA HIS A 38 -3.03 -14.99 7.34
C HIS A 38 -3.41 -16.40 7.78
N ARG A 39 -4.24 -16.50 8.82
CA ARG A 39 -4.75 -17.77 9.34
C ARG A 39 -6.27 -17.79 9.28
N VAL A 40 -6.82 -18.94 8.90
CA VAL A 40 -8.26 -19.22 9.06
C VAL A 40 -8.59 -19.17 10.55
N SER A 41 -9.31 -18.12 10.96
CA SER A 41 -9.66 -17.87 12.37
C SER A 41 -10.97 -18.54 12.79
N GLN A 42 -11.81 -18.93 11.82
CA GLN A 42 -13.08 -19.60 12.05
C GLN A 42 -13.26 -20.71 11.01
N THR A 43 -13.56 -21.93 11.46
CA THR A 43 -13.98 -23.04 10.60
C THR A 43 -15.15 -23.75 11.25
N ALA A 44 -16.19 -24.06 10.46
CA ALA A 44 -17.31 -24.88 10.90
C ALA A 44 -16.94 -26.37 11.00
N ASP A 45 -15.89 -26.79 10.29
CA ASP A 45 -15.37 -28.15 10.28
C ASP A 45 -13.87 -28.15 10.61
N PRO A 46 -13.46 -28.54 11.83
CA PRO A 46 -12.06 -28.59 12.24
C PRO A 46 -11.20 -29.54 11.39
N GLY A 47 -11.80 -30.58 10.79
CA GLY A 47 -11.08 -31.57 9.97
C GLY A 47 -10.61 -31.01 8.63
N ARG A 48 -11.20 -29.91 8.17
CA ARG A 48 -10.89 -29.27 6.87
C ARG A 48 -10.07 -28.00 6.98
N GLY A 49 -9.59 -27.66 8.17
CA GLY A 49 -8.83 -26.43 8.41
C GLY A 49 -7.58 -26.29 7.52
N ALA A 50 -6.88 -27.39 7.25
CA ALA A 50 -5.71 -27.39 6.38
C ALA A 50 -6.07 -27.13 4.90
N GLU A 51 -7.19 -27.66 4.41
CA GLU A 51 -7.66 -27.40 3.04
C GLU A 51 -8.06 -25.93 2.87
N PHE A 52 -8.79 -25.37 3.84
CA PHE A 52 -9.19 -23.96 3.83
C PHE A 52 -7.99 -23.02 3.93
N GLN A 53 -7.00 -23.36 4.75
CA GLN A 53 -5.76 -22.60 4.87
C GLN A 53 -5.00 -22.60 3.53
N LYS A 54 -4.90 -23.75 2.87
CA LYS A 54 -4.24 -23.84 1.56
C LYS A 54 -4.97 -23.01 0.49
N LEU A 55 -6.29 -23.08 0.45
CA LEU A 55 -7.10 -22.28 -0.49
C LEU A 55 -6.95 -20.77 -0.25
N LEU A 56 -6.87 -20.36 1.02
CA LEU A 56 -6.62 -18.98 1.41
C LEU A 56 -5.26 -18.50 0.89
N GLU A 57 -4.20 -19.29 1.13
CA GLU A 57 -2.84 -18.97 0.68
C GLU A 57 -2.75 -18.85 -0.85
N GLU A 58 -3.39 -19.77 -1.57
CA GLU A 58 -3.46 -19.74 -3.05
C GLU A 58 -4.19 -18.49 -3.55
N THR A 59 -5.31 -18.12 -2.93
CA THR A 59 -6.10 -16.93 -3.30
C THR A 59 -5.32 -15.64 -3.02
N LEU A 60 -4.62 -15.57 -1.90
CA LEU A 60 -3.78 -14.42 -1.55
C LEU A 60 -2.58 -14.30 -2.49
N ALA A 61 -1.93 -15.41 -2.84
CA ALA A 61 -0.83 -15.43 -3.80
C ALA A 61 -1.28 -14.90 -5.18
N GLU A 62 -2.46 -15.33 -5.63
CA GLU A 62 -3.03 -14.86 -6.90
C GLU A 62 -3.32 -13.35 -6.87
N ARG A 63 -3.99 -12.88 -5.82
CA ARG A 63 -4.28 -11.45 -5.64
C ARG A 63 -2.99 -10.63 -5.57
N GLN A 64 -1.96 -11.12 -4.86
CA GLN A 64 -0.68 -10.46 -4.79
C GLN A 64 -0.02 -10.34 -6.17
N ARG A 65 -0.08 -11.41 -6.97
CA ARG A 65 0.43 -11.42 -8.34
C ARG A 65 -0.29 -10.42 -9.24
N GLN A 66 -1.62 -10.40 -9.21
CA GLN A 66 -2.45 -9.45 -9.98
C GLN A 66 -2.16 -8.00 -9.58
N ASN A 67 -2.12 -7.71 -8.28
CA ASN A 67 -1.78 -6.38 -7.77
C ASN A 67 -0.36 -5.96 -8.20
N LYS A 68 0.60 -6.87 -8.17
CA LYS A 68 1.98 -6.59 -8.60
C LYS A 68 2.03 -6.26 -10.09
N GLN A 69 1.29 -6.97 -10.93
CA GLN A 69 1.19 -6.68 -12.36
C GLN A 69 0.57 -5.31 -12.61
N GLN A 70 -0.54 -5.00 -11.95
CA GLN A 70 -1.21 -3.70 -12.05
C GLN A 70 -0.31 -2.57 -11.54
N LEU A 71 0.44 -2.80 -10.47
CA LEU A 71 1.39 -1.84 -9.93
C LEU A 71 2.52 -1.53 -10.92
N LEU A 72 3.11 -2.56 -11.52
CA LEU A 72 4.14 -2.39 -12.55
C LEU A 72 3.59 -1.67 -13.79
N ALA A 73 2.36 -1.93 -14.19
CA ALA A 73 1.70 -1.22 -15.28
C ALA A 73 1.50 0.26 -14.94
N MET A 74 1.02 0.57 -13.72
CA MET A 74 0.83 1.95 -13.26
C MET A 74 2.15 2.72 -13.21
N LEU A 75 3.22 2.13 -12.67
CA LEU A 75 4.54 2.75 -12.57
C LEU A 75 5.19 3.00 -13.95
N LYS A 76 4.78 2.25 -14.97
CA LYS A 76 5.28 2.40 -16.35
C LYS A 76 4.43 3.35 -17.20
N ASP A 77 3.25 3.74 -16.75
CA ASP A 77 2.35 4.62 -17.50
C ASP A 77 2.78 6.10 -17.35
N PRO A 78 3.38 6.72 -18.38
CA PRO A 78 3.82 8.11 -18.30
C PRO A 78 2.65 9.10 -18.22
N GLN A 79 1.44 8.70 -18.61
CA GLN A 79 0.25 9.54 -18.44
C GLN A 79 -0.22 9.59 -16.99
N ARG A 80 0.25 8.65 -16.16
CA ARG A 80 -0.15 8.52 -14.77
C ARG A 80 0.61 9.47 -13.85
N PHE A 81 1.86 9.77 -14.19
CA PHE A 81 2.73 10.70 -13.48
C PHE A 81 3.13 11.85 -14.42
N LYS A 82 2.25 12.84 -14.56
CA LYS A 82 2.50 13.99 -15.43
C LYS A 82 3.41 14.99 -14.72
N GLN A 83 4.60 15.21 -15.25
CA GLN A 83 5.54 16.18 -14.68
C GLN A 83 4.94 17.59 -14.67
N THR A 84 5.24 18.32 -13.60
CA THR A 84 4.83 19.72 -13.41
C THR A 84 6.02 20.65 -13.63
N ALA A 85 5.77 21.92 -13.95
CA ALA A 85 6.82 22.92 -14.16
C ALA A 85 7.73 23.11 -12.92
N GLY A 86 7.23 22.82 -11.72
CA GLY A 86 8.00 22.87 -10.46
C GLY A 86 8.84 21.63 -10.15
N GLY A 87 8.91 20.64 -11.07
CA GLY A 87 9.72 19.43 -10.92
C GLY A 87 9.13 18.36 -9.99
N GLY A 88 7.86 18.49 -9.59
CA GLY A 88 7.04 17.40 -9.04
C GLY A 88 6.14 16.78 -10.11
N CYS A 89 5.16 15.97 -9.72
CA CYS A 89 4.25 15.33 -10.67
C CYS A 89 2.77 15.39 -10.24
N ARG A 90 1.88 15.27 -11.22
CA ARG A 90 0.46 15.04 -11.01
C ARG A 90 0.15 13.56 -11.19
N LEU A 91 -0.47 12.99 -10.17
CA LEU A 91 -0.97 11.62 -10.16
C LEU A 91 -2.49 11.63 -10.38
N THR A 92 -2.95 10.96 -11.43
CA THR A 92 -4.39 10.87 -11.75
C THR A 92 -4.93 9.47 -11.47
N LEU A 93 -5.88 9.33 -10.54
CA LEU A 93 -6.46 8.04 -10.13
C LEU A 93 -7.97 8.03 -10.31
N THR A 94 -8.54 6.91 -10.76
CA THR A 94 -10.00 6.65 -10.69
C THR A 94 -10.41 6.15 -9.30
N PRO A 95 -11.71 6.09 -8.95
CA PRO A 95 -12.16 5.59 -7.65
C PRO A 95 -11.66 4.16 -7.39
N SER A 96 -11.81 3.25 -8.37
CA SER A 96 -11.32 1.87 -8.26
C SER A 96 -9.79 1.79 -8.12
N GLN A 97 -9.05 2.74 -8.71
CA GLN A 97 -7.60 2.83 -8.52
C GLN A 97 -7.22 3.33 -7.13
N ILE A 98 -8.01 4.21 -6.52
CA ILE A 98 -7.81 4.62 -5.12
C ILE A 98 -8.02 3.43 -4.19
N GLU A 99 -9.14 2.71 -4.32
CA GLU A 99 -9.43 1.52 -3.52
C GLU A 99 -8.34 0.45 -3.67
N TRP A 100 -7.91 0.19 -4.90
CA TRP A 100 -6.82 -0.74 -5.18
C TRP A 100 -5.49 -0.26 -4.57
N LEU A 101 -5.14 1.01 -4.74
CA LEU A 101 -3.89 1.57 -4.20
C LEU A 101 -3.89 1.53 -2.67
N LEU A 102 -5.04 1.78 -2.03
CA LEU A 102 -5.24 1.63 -0.58
C LEU A 102 -4.90 0.21 -0.11
N GLN A 103 -5.28 -0.82 -0.87
CA GLN A 103 -4.92 -2.20 -0.55
C GLN A 103 -3.40 -2.44 -0.67
N VAL A 104 -2.75 -1.91 -1.72
CA VAL A 104 -1.31 -2.03 -1.93
C VAL A 104 -0.52 -1.34 -0.83
N VAL A 105 -0.84 -0.08 -0.50
CA VAL A 105 -0.14 0.65 0.57
C VAL A 105 -0.42 0.06 1.94
N ASN A 106 -1.60 -0.54 2.15
CA ASN A 106 -1.90 -1.29 3.37
C ASN A 106 -1.01 -2.53 3.51
N ASP A 107 -0.83 -3.30 2.43
CA ASP A 107 0.05 -4.46 2.44
C ASP A 107 1.50 -4.07 2.74
N ILE A 108 2.01 -3.01 2.10
CA ILE A 108 3.35 -2.49 2.39
C ILE A 108 3.46 -2.04 3.85
N ARG A 109 2.46 -1.33 4.38
CA ARG A 109 2.45 -0.87 5.78
C ARG A 109 2.47 -2.03 6.76
N VAL A 110 1.57 -3.00 6.59
CA VAL A 110 1.49 -4.20 7.46
C VAL A 110 2.76 -5.02 7.33
N GLY A 111 3.26 -5.24 6.12
CA GLY A 111 4.49 -5.98 5.89
C GLY A 111 5.71 -5.29 6.51
N SER A 112 5.78 -3.97 6.43
CA SER A 112 6.82 -3.18 7.12
C SER A 112 6.75 -3.36 8.63
N TRP A 113 5.54 -3.32 9.20
CA TRP A 113 5.31 -3.59 10.63
C TRP A 113 5.73 -5.01 11.03
N LEU A 114 5.50 -6.01 10.18
CA LEU A 114 5.99 -7.39 10.40
C LEU A 114 7.52 -7.47 10.39
N VAL A 115 8.16 -6.83 9.40
CA VAL A 115 9.64 -6.80 9.29
C VAL A 115 10.28 -6.07 10.47
N LEU A 116 9.60 -5.05 11.02
CA LEU A 116 10.04 -4.32 12.22
C LEU A 116 9.80 -5.08 13.52
N GLY A 117 9.35 -6.33 13.48
CA GLY A 117 9.16 -7.17 14.67
C GLY A 117 7.86 -6.91 15.42
N GLN A 118 6.84 -6.40 14.72
CA GLN A 118 5.50 -6.14 15.29
C GLN A 118 5.56 -5.18 16.48
N PRO A 119 6.12 -3.97 16.32
CA PRO A 119 6.26 -3.01 17.41
C PRO A 119 4.91 -2.63 18.02
N ASP A 120 4.91 -2.45 19.34
CA ASP A 120 3.77 -2.07 20.16
C ASP A 120 4.29 -1.31 21.40
N GLU A 121 4.37 0.01 21.29
CA GLU A 121 4.87 0.88 22.36
C GLU A 121 4.07 0.73 23.66
N LYS A 122 2.74 0.53 23.55
CA LYS A 122 1.86 0.34 24.72
C LYS A 122 2.19 -0.96 25.47
N LYS A 123 2.80 -1.93 24.80
CA LYS A 123 3.30 -3.18 25.39
C LYS A 123 4.81 -3.18 25.63
N GLY A 124 5.46 -2.02 25.59
CA GLY A 124 6.90 -1.90 25.84
C GLY A 124 7.77 -2.50 24.73
N LYS A 125 7.26 -2.59 23.49
CA LYS A 125 8.00 -3.03 22.30
C LYS A 125 8.23 -1.84 21.36
N PRO A 126 9.15 -0.93 21.69
CA PRO A 126 9.47 0.20 20.82
C PRO A 126 10.19 -0.29 19.55
N ILE A 127 10.24 0.58 18.54
CA ILE A 127 10.99 0.30 17.31
C ILE A 127 12.46 0.62 17.56
N GLU A 128 13.33 -0.38 17.47
CA GLU A 128 14.78 -0.20 17.49
C GLU A 128 15.29 0.03 16.07
N LEU A 129 15.44 1.31 15.70
CA LEU A 129 15.88 1.68 14.35
C LEU A 129 17.37 1.41 14.13
N ASN A 130 17.68 0.81 12.99
CA ASN A 130 19.02 0.62 12.48
C ASN A 130 19.06 0.84 10.96
N ASN A 131 20.25 0.82 10.37
CA ASN A 131 20.41 1.07 8.93
C ASN A 131 19.69 0.03 8.04
N GLU A 132 19.47 -1.18 8.53
CA GLU A 132 18.84 -2.28 7.78
C GLU A 132 17.31 -2.15 7.76
N ASN A 133 16.73 -1.63 8.84
CA ASN A 133 15.27 -1.55 9.02
C ASN A 133 14.67 -0.15 8.83
N ALA A 134 15.50 0.90 8.80
CA ALA A 134 15.04 2.29 8.66
C ALA A 134 14.15 2.51 7.42
N ARG A 135 14.43 1.79 6.33
CA ARG A 135 13.60 1.86 5.10
C ARG A 135 12.17 1.36 5.32
N TYR A 136 11.98 0.34 6.16
CA TYR A 136 10.66 -0.22 6.46
C TYR A 136 9.91 0.68 7.43
N TYR A 137 10.60 1.31 8.39
CA TYR A 137 9.99 2.34 9.21
C TYR A 137 9.49 3.52 8.37
N ALA A 138 10.34 4.05 7.49
CA ALA A 138 9.95 5.12 6.59
C ALA A 138 8.78 4.72 5.67
N ALA A 139 8.78 3.49 5.15
CA ALA A 139 7.68 2.97 4.34
C ALA A 139 6.38 2.84 5.15
N MET A 140 6.43 2.34 6.38
CA MET A 140 5.27 2.20 7.27
C MET A 140 4.60 3.55 7.53
N GLU A 141 5.38 4.55 7.93
CA GLU A 141 4.90 5.91 8.21
C GLU A 141 4.37 6.57 6.94
N PHE A 142 5.11 6.48 5.83
CA PHE A 142 4.70 7.08 4.57
C PHE A 142 3.44 6.44 4.00
N CYS A 143 3.29 5.12 4.09
CA CYS A 143 2.04 4.45 3.73
C CYS A 143 0.87 4.91 4.61
N GLY A 144 1.09 5.14 5.91
CA GLY A 144 0.07 5.72 6.79
C GLY A 144 -0.38 7.11 6.31
N TYR A 145 0.58 7.97 5.95
CA TYR A 145 0.29 9.27 5.35
C TYR A 145 -0.49 9.17 4.02
N LEU A 146 -0.08 8.27 3.12
CA LEU A 146 -0.77 8.04 1.85
C LEU A 146 -2.20 7.53 2.07
N GLN A 147 -2.42 6.61 3.00
CA GLN A 147 -3.75 6.10 3.35
C GLN A 147 -4.67 7.24 3.78
N LEU A 148 -4.21 8.10 4.69
CA LEU A 148 -4.97 9.27 5.15
C LEU A 148 -5.34 10.19 3.98
N ALA A 149 -4.38 10.53 3.12
CA ALA A 149 -4.60 11.44 2.00
C ALA A 149 -5.51 10.86 0.91
N LEU A 150 -5.45 9.55 0.66
CA LEU A 150 -6.34 8.86 -0.27
C LEU A 150 -7.76 8.72 0.28
N LEU A 151 -7.91 8.39 1.57
CA LEU A 151 -9.21 8.30 2.23
C LEU A 151 -9.89 9.66 2.35
N ASP A 152 -9.18 10.73 2.73
CA ASP A 152 -9.74 12.10 2.76
C ASP A 152 -10.23 12.55 1.38
N ALA A 153 -9.53 12.18 0.32
CA ALA A 153 -9.99 12.45 -1.05
C ALA A 153 -11.25 11.64 -1.41
N PHE A 154 -11.37 10.41 -0.91
CA PHE A 154 -12.49 9.51 -1.16
C PHE A 154 -13.73 9.88 -0.33
N GLU A 155 -13.57 10.28 0.94
CA GLU A 155 -14.70 10.65 1.81
C GLU A 155 -15.37 11.96 1.37
N ARG A 156 -14.61 12.90 0.80
CA ARG A 156 -15.16 14.13 0.21
C ARG A 156 -16.02 13.89 -1.05
N GLN A 157 -16.23 12.63 -1.44
CA GLN A 157 -17.16 12.19 -2.48
C GLN A 157 -18.57 11.90 -1.96
N ASN A 158 -18.72 11.56 -0.67
CA ASN A 158 -19.97 11.20 -0.02
C ASN A 158 -20.59 12.39 0.72
#